data_AF-B4W1V9-F1
#
_entry.id   AF-B4W1V9-F1
#
_cell.length_a   1.000
_cell.length_b   1.000
_cell.length_c   1.000
_cell.angle_alpha   90.00
_cell.angle_beta   90.00
_cell.angle_gamma   90.00
#
_symmetry.space_group_name_H-M   'P 1'
#
loop_
_entity.id
_entity.type
_entity.pdbx_description
1 polymer ?
#
loop_
_entity_poly.entity_id
_entity_poly.type
_entity_poly.pdbx_seq_one_letter_code
_entity_poly.pdbx_strand_id
1 'polypeptide(L)'
;MNPILAGFIASLLAGLATFVGALPVFLPIRLTHRLQAIALGFGGGVMLAATAFSLIVPGKDAAISQGASPMNAALIMSVAIAQPLLPWGMAFAAGAMLFVISDEIIPESHHQGREHEATIGIIVGFVIMMLLDIGLG
;
A
#
# COMPACT_ATOMS: atom_id res chain seq x y z
N MET A 1 -31.53 7.49 -2.72
CA MET A 1 -30.64 8.56 -2.20
C MET A 1 -29.51 8.77 -3.20
N ASN A 2 -29.06 10.00 -3.45
CA ASN A 2 -27.95 10.26 -4.37
C ASN A 2 -26.66 9.59 -3.81
N PRO A 3 -26.02 8.65 -4.53
CA PRO A 3 -24.85 7.91 -4.04
C PRO A 3 -23.69 8.83 -3.64
N ILE A 4 -23.59 10.00 -4.29
CA ILE A 4 -22.57 11.01 -3.98
C ILE A 4 -22.82 11.62 -2.58
N LEU A 5 -24.07 11.99 -2.26
CA LEU A 5 -24.41 12.54 -0.95
C LEU A 5 -24.25 11.50 0.17
N ALA A 6 -24.64 10.25 -0.09
CA ALA A 6 -24.46 9.16 0.87
C ALA A 6 -22.97 8.90 1.16
N GLY A 7 -22.13 8.86 0.13
CA GLY A 7 -20.68 8.71 0.27
C GLY A 7 -20.03 9.89 0.99
N PHE A 8 -20.47 11.11 0.69
CA PHE A 8 -19.99 12.32 1.38
C PHE A 8 -20.33 12.29 2.88
N ILE A 9 -21.57 12.00 3.25
CA ILE A 9 -21.99 11.92 4.65
C ILE A 9 -21.25 10.78 5.36
N ALA A 10 -21.11 9.61 4.73
CA ALA A 10 -20.42 8.46 5.31
C ALA A 10 -18.94 8.74 5.58
N SER A 11 -18.23 9.35 4.61
CA SER A 11 -16.81 9.71 4.77
C SER A 11 -16.60 10.82 5.81
N LEU A 12 -17.50 11.80 5.89
CA LEU A 12 -17.47 12.83 6.93
C LEU A 12 -17.66 12.22 8.33
N LEU A 13 -18.65 11.34 8.49
CA LEU A 13 -18.88 10.64 9.76
C LEU A 13 -17.70 9.74 10.14
N ALA A 14 -17.10 9.03 9.18
CA ALA A 14 -15.90 8.23 9.42
C ALA A 14 -14.73 9.08 9.91
N GLY A 15 -14.49 10.24 9.29
CA GLY A 15 -13.46 11.19 9.73
C GLY A 15 -13.71 11.74 11.14
N LEU A 16 -14.96 12.11 11.45
CA LEU A 16 -15.34 12.54 12.80
C LEU A 16 -15.16 11.43 13.84
N ALA A 17 -15.45 10.18 13.49
CA ALA A 17 -15.22 9.04 14.37
C ALA A 17 -13.72 8.87 14.70
N THR A 18 -12.82 9.08 13.74
CA THR A 18 -11.37 9.09 13.99
C THR A 18 -10.95 10.23 14.92
N PHE A 19 -11.50 11.43 14.72
CA PHE A 19 -11.24 12.58 15.61
C PHE A 19 -11.68 12.29 17.05
N VAL A 20 -12.89 11.76 17.23
CA VAL A 20 -13.41 11.36 18.56
C VAL A 20 -12.56 10.25 19.18
N GLY A 21 -12.14 9.27 18.37
CA GLY A 21 -11.25 8.18 18.83
C GLY A 21 -9.84 8.65 19.22
N ALA A 22 -9.36 9.75 18.63
CA ALA A 22 -8.06 10.36 18.93
C ALA A 22 -8.12 11.33 20.13
N LEU A 23 -9.30 11.77 20.55
CA LEU A 23 -9.50 12.73 21.64
C LEU A 23 -8.78 12.37 22.97
N PRO A 24 -8.65 11.08 23.37
CA PRO A 24 -7.92 10.70 24.58
C PRO A 24 -6.44 11.09 24.58
N VAL A 25 -5.84 11.43 23.42
CA VAL A 25 -4.42 11.80 23.32
C VAL A 25 -4.10 13.14 24.03
N PHE A 26 -5.10 14.03 24.18
CA PHE A 26 -4.94 15.31 24.86
C PHE A 26 -4.93 15.19 26.39
N LEU A 27 -5.34 14.03 26.91
CA LEU A 27 -5.28 13.73 28.33
C LEU A 27 -3.95 13.02 28.63
N PRO A 28 -3.33 13.21 29.82
CA PRO A 28 -2.09 12.53 30.21
C PRO A 28 -2.33 11.04 30.56
N ILE A 29 -3.12 10.33 29.75
CA ILE A 29 -3.46 8.92 29.93
C ILE A 29 -2.35 8.08 29.32
N ARG A 30 -1.73 7.23 30.12
CA ARG A 30 -0.80 6.20 29.63
C ARG A 30 -1.58 4.93 29.35
N LEU A 31 -1.70 4.56 28.08
CA LEU A 31 -2.29 3.28 27.70
C LEU A 31 -1.34 2.15 28.07
N THR A 32 -1.88 1.09 28.67
CA THR A 32 -1.11 -0.13 28.90
C THR A 32 -0.87 -0.84 27.57
N HIS A 33 0.27 -1.52 27.43
CA HIS A 33 0.58 -2.30 26.22
C HIS A 33 -0.52 -3.31 25.85
N ARG A 34 -1.25 -3.85 26.85
CA ARG A 34 -2.40 -4.74 26.64
C ARG A 34 -3.57 -4.02 25.98
N LEU A 35 -3.95 -2.85 26.49
CA LEU A 35 -5.07 -2.08 25.93
C LEU A 35 -4.74 -1.58 24.52
N GLN A 36 -3.49 -1.19 24.27
CA GLN A 36 -3.03 -0.82 22.93
C GLN A 36 -3.11 -2.01 21.95
N ALA A 37 -2.67 -3.21 22.37
CA ALA A 37 -2.77 -4.41 21.55
C ALA A 37 -4.23 -4.81 21.27
N ILE A 38 -5.12 -4.69 22.26
CA ILE A 38 -6.57 -4.95 22.08
C ILE A 38 -7.18 -3.94 21.10
N ALA A 39 -6.86 -2.65 21.22
CA ALA A 39 -7.38 -1.62 20.33
C ALA A 39 -6.92 -1.82 18.88
N LEU A 40 -5.63 -2.12 18.67
CA LEU A 40 -5.08 -2.42 17.35
C LEU A 40 -5.67 -3.71 16.77
N GLY A 41 -5.78 -4.76 17.58
CA GLY A 41 -6.38 -6.03 17.17
C GLY A 41 -7.86 -5.90 16.82
N PHE A 42 -8.60 -5.10 17.57
CA PHE A 42 -10.00 -4.79 17.26
C PHE A 42 -10.12 -4.04 15.93
N GLY A 43 -9.33 -2.98 15.73
CA GLY A 43 -9.32 -2.22 14.47
C GLY A 43 -8.95 -3.10 13.26
N GLY A 44 -7.90 -3.91 13.38
CA GLY A 44 -7.50 -4.87 12.35
C GLY A 44 -8.59 -5.92 12.07
N GLY A 45 -9.21 -6.48 13.11
CA GLY A 45 -10.29 -7.46 12.99
C GLY A 45 -11.55 -6.91 12.30
N VAL A 46 -11.98 -5.69 12.66
CA VAL A 46 -13.13 -5.02 12.02
C VAL A 46 -12.87 -4.80 10.53
N MET A 47 -11.65 -4.38 10.15
CA MET A 47 -11.30 -4.16 8.75
C MET A 47 -11.21 -5.46 7.94
N LEU A 48 -10.70 -6.54 8.54
CA LEU A 48 -10.70 -7.86 7.91
C LEU A 48 -12.13 -8.37 7.66
N ALA A 49 -13.03 -8.22 8.64
CA ALA A 49 -14.43 -8.60 8.50
C ALA A 49 -15.16 -7.76 7.43
N ALA A 50 -14.94 -6.44 7.41
CA ALA A 50 -15.48 -5.56 6.39
C ALA A 50 -15.00 -5.97 4.98
N THR A 51 -13.72 -6.29 4.83
CA THR A 51 -13.15 -6.76 3.56
C THR A 51 -13.79 -8.07 3.12
N ALA A 52 -13.86 -9.07 4.00
CA ALA A 52 -14.41 -10.38 3.66
C ALA A 52 -15.91 -10.35 3.32
N PHE A 53 -16.72 -9.69 4.15
CA PHE A 53 -18.18 -9.80 4.05
C PHE A 53 -18.84 -8.60 3.36
N SER A 54 -18.26 -7.41 3.42
CA SER A 54 -18.87 -6.19 2.87
C SER A 54 -18.28 -5.76 1.53
N LEU A 55 -17.09 -6.26 1.16
CA LEU A 55 -16.44 -5.98 -0.12
C LEU A 55 -16.39 -7.23 -1.01
N ILE A 56 -15.78 -8.33 -0.55
CA ILE A 56 -15.54 -9.51 -1.40
C ILE A 56 -16.83 -10.22 -1.79
N VAL A 57 -17.71 -10.52 -0.84
CA VAL A 57 -18.98 -11.23 -1.14
C VAL A 57 -19.88 -10.41 -2.08
N PRO A 58 -20.22 -9.13 -1.77
CA PRO A 58 -21.08 -8.33 -2.66
C PRO A 58 -20.41 -8.02 -4.00
N GLY A 59 -19.08 -7.84 -4.03
CA GLY A 59 -18.35 -7.57 -5.26
C GLY A 59 -18.31 -8.77 -6.21
N LYS A 60 -18.20 -9.99 -5.68
CA LYS A 60 -18.33 -11.22 -6.48
C LYS A 60 -19.75 -11.35 -7.06
N ASP A 61 -20.77 -11.10 -6.25
CA ASP A 61 -22.16 -11.21 -6.69
C ASP A 61 -22.50 -10.14 -7.75
N ALA A 62 -21.94 -8.94 -7.61
CA ALA A 62 -22.02 -7.87 -8.62
C ALA A 62 -21.23 -8.17 -9.91
N ALA A 63 -20.15 -8.95 -9.84
CA ALA A 63 -19.42 -9.40 -11.02
C ALA A 63 -20.20 -10.49 -11.78
N ILE A 64 -20.83 -11.42 -11.06
CA ILE A 64 -21.69 -12.47 -11.64
C ILE A 64 -22.92 -11.86 -12.31
N SER A 65 -23.56 -10.85 -11.69
CA SER A 65 -24.74 -10.19 -12.27
C SER A 65 -24.45 -9.42 -13.56
N GLN A 66 -23.20 -9.03 -13.80
CA GLN A 66 -22.74 -8.42 -15.05
C GLN A 66 -22.38 -9.44 -16.14
N GLY A 67 -22.64 -10.73 -15.92
CA GLY A 67 -22.48 -11.79 -16.92
C GLY A 67 -21.15 -12.54 -16.85
N ALA A 68 -20.34 -12.34 -15.79
CA ALA A 68 -19.12 -13.11 -15.61
C ALA A 68 -19.42 -14.53 -15.12
N SER A 69 -18.80 -15.54 -15.72
CA SER A 69 -18.80 -16.91 -15.18
C SER A 69 -18.18 -16.94 -13.77
N PRO A 70 -18.49 -17.91 -12.90
CA PRO A 70 -17.93 -17.98 -11.55
C PRO A 70 -16.39 -17.93 -11.51
N MET A 71 -15.74 -18.51 -12.53
CA MET A 71 -14.28 -18.49 -12.67
C MET A 71 -13.76 -17.09 -13.05
N ASN A 72 -14.45 -16.42 -13.98
CA ASN A 72 -14.05 -15.09 -14.47
C ASN A 72 -14.33 -14.00 -13.42
N ALA A 73 -15.41 -14.13 -12.64
CA ALA A 73 -15.71 -13.21 -11.54
C ALA A 73 -14.63 -13.25 -10.45
N ALA A 74 -14.09 -14.43 -10.14
CA ALA A 74 -12.99 -14.59 -9.19
C ALA A 74 -11.70 -13.94 -9.70
N LEU A 75 -11.37 -14.09 -10.99
CA LEU A 75 -10.22 -13.44 -11.63
C LEU A 75 -10.37 -11.91 -11.67
N ILE A 76 -11.55 -11.40 -11.99
CA ILE A 76 -11.79 -9.95 -12.00
C ILE A 76 -11.62 -9.37 -10.61
N MET A 77 -12.13 -10.04 -9.56
CA MET A 77 -11.96 -9.57 -8.18
C MET A 77 -10.51 -9.64 -7.69
N SER A 78 -9.74 -10.67 -8.05
CA SER A 78 -8.33 -10.74 -7.66
C SER A 78 -7.50 -9.63 -8.31
N VAL A 79 -7.73 -9.35 -9.60
CA VAL A 79 -7.07 -8.27 -10.31
C VAL A 79 -7.52 -6.90 -9.78
N ALA A 80 -8.81 -6.72 -9.50
CA ALA A 80 -9.35 -5.46 -8.97
C ALA A 80 -8.77 -5.08 -7.59
N ILE A 81 -8.45 -6.07 -6.75
CA ILE A 81 -7.78 -5.84 -5.46
C ILE A 81 -6.29 -5.55 -5.66
N ALA A 82 -5.63 -6.26 -6.59
CA ALA A 82 -4.20 -6.13 -6.84
C ALA A 82 -3.82 -4.81 -7.54
N GLN A 83 -4.60 -4.36 -8.53
CA GLN A 83 -4.35 -3.16 -9.32
C GLN A 83 -4.04 -1.91 -8.49
N PRO A 84 -4.84 -1.52 -7.48
CA PRO A 84 -4.53 -0.36 -6.65
C PRO A 84 -3.38 -0.61 -5.68
N LEU A 85 -3.04 -1.86 -5.34
CA LEU A 85 -1.95 -2.20 -4.42
C LEU A 85 -0.58 -2.26 -5.11
N LEU A 86 -0.56 -2.60 -6.40
CA LEU A 86 0.65 -2.74 -7.21
C LEU A 86 1.53 -1.49 -7.22
N PRO A 87 1.01 -0.26 -7.44
CA PRO A 87 1.84 0.96 -7.40
C PRO A 87 2.52 1.17 -6.05
N TRP A 88 1.84 0.87 -4.94
CA TRP A 88 2.42 1.01 -3.61
C TRP A 88 3.47 -0.05 -3.33
N GLY A 89 3.23 -1.30 -3.75
CA GLY A 89 4.21 -2.38 -3.65
C GLY A 89 5.46 -2.09 -4.46
N MET A 90 5.29 -1.61 -5.70
CA MET A 90 6.39 -1.19 -6.57
C MET A 90 7.14 0.02 -6.02
N ALA A 91 6.44 1.02 -5.49
CA ALA A 91 7.06 2.18 -4.84
C ALA A 91 7.84 1.79 -3.58
N PHE A 92 7.31 0.88 -2.76
CA PHE A 92 8.01 0.36 -1.58
C PHE A 92 9.25 -0.44 -1.97
N ALA A 93 9.15 -1.32 -2.97
CA ALA A 93 10.29 -2.10 -3.47
C ALA A 93 11.38 -1.20 -4.09
N ALA A 94 10.99 -0.20 -4.88
CA ALA A 94 11.91 0.79 -5.44
C ALA A 94 12.61 1.59 -4.33
N GLY A 95 11.87 2.02 -3.31
CA GLY A 95 12.43 2.72 -2.15
C GLY A 95 13.43 1.86 -1.37
N ALA A 96 13.11 0.59 -1.13
CA ALA A 96 14.01 -0.35 -0.45
C ALA A 96 15.31 -0.57 -1.24
N MET A 97 15.23 -0.69 -2.56
CA MET A 97 16.42 -0.82 -3.42
C MET A 97 17.30 0.44 -3.42
N LEU A 98 16.69 1.64 -3.47
CA LEU A 98 17.45 2.90 -3.37
C LEU A 98 18.17 3.04 -2.02
N PHE A 99 17.53 2.60 -0.93
CA PHE A 99 18.14 2.57 0.39
C PHE A 99 19.37 1.65 0.43
N VAL A 100 19.24 0.40 -0.02
CA VAL A 100 20.35 -0.56 -0.06
C VAL A 100 21.52 -0.06 -0.92
N ILE A 101 21.22 0.56 -2.07
CA ILE A 101 22.26 1.13 -2.94
C ILE A 101 23.01 2.25 -2.21
N SER A 102 22.28 3.13 -1.52
CA SER A 102 22.86 4.31 -0.88
C SER A 102 23.62 3.98 0.41
N ASP A 103 23.12 3.06 1.21
CA ASP A 103 23.67 2.76 2.54
C ASP A 103 24.72 1.65 2.52
N GLU A 104 24.69 0.76 1.53
CA GLU A 104 25.59 -0.41 1.50
C GLU A 104 26.50 -0.40 0.27
N ILE A 105 25.94 -0.29 -0.94
CA ILE A 105 26.71 -0.47 -2.19
C ILE A 105 27.66 0.71 -2.47
N ILE A 106 27.16 1.95 -2.37
CA ILE A 106 27.97 3.16 -2.61
C ILE A 106 29.08 3.30 -1.56
N PRO A 107 28.79 3.16 -0.24
CA PRO A 107 29.81 3.32 0.80
C PRO A 107 30.88 2.24 0.76
N GLU A 108 30.51 0.98 0.51
CA GLU A 108 31.46 -0.13 0.40
C GLU A 108 32.46 0.10 -0.73
N SER A 109 32.00 0.64 -1.86
CA SER A 109 32.87 0.97 -3.00
C SER A 109 33.89 2.07 -2.67
N HIS A 110 33.55 3.00 -1.78
CA HIS A 110 34.46 4.04 -1.30
C HIS A 110 35.44 3.50 -0.24
N HIS A 111 35.01 2.58 0.62
CA HIS A 111 35.92 1.91 1.56
C HIS A 111 37.02 1.09 0.86
N GLN A 112 36.74 0.59 -0.35
CA GLN A 112 37.72 -0.11 -1.16
C GLN A 112 38.64 0.83 -1.98
N GLY A 113 38.51 2.15 -1.83
CA GLY A 113 39.34 3.16 -2.50
C GLY A 113 39.13 3.26 -4.02
N ARG A 114 37.96 2.81 -4.52
CA ARG A 114 37.60 2.79 -5.95
C ARG A 114 36.41 3.70 -6.25
N GLU A 115 36.37 4.90 -5.64
CA GLU A 115 35.23 5.82 -5.76
C GLU A 115 34.90 6.21 -7.22
N HIS A 116 35.94 6.41 -8.04
CA HIS A 116 35.77 6.90 -9.40
C HIS A 116 35.20 5.83 -10.32
N GLU A 117 35.69 4.60 -10.19
CA GLU A 117 35.20 3.46 -10.97
C GLU A 117 33.77 3.09 -10.57
N ALA A 118 33.42 3.20 -9.29
CA ALA A 118 32.05 2.99 -8.80
C ALA A 118 31.07 4.05 -9.33
N THR A 119 31.48 5.32 -9.33
CA THR A 119 30.67 6.42 -9.85
C THR A 119 30.42 6.27 -11.35
N ILE A 120 31.46 5.95 -12.12
CA ILE A 120 31.34 5.66 -13.56
C ILE A 120 30.43 4.45 -13.79
N GLY A 121 30.59 3.38 -13.01
CA GLY A 121 29.75 2.18 -13.09
C GLY A 121 28.26 2.48 -12.86
N ILE A 122 27.93 3.30 -11.87
CA ILE A 122 26.54 3.71 -11.59
C ILE A 122 25.98 4.55 -12.74
N ILE A 123 26.74 5.53 -13.25
CA ILE A 123 26.30 6.39 -14.36
C ILE A 123 26.05 5.55 -15.62
N VAL A 124 26.99 4.68 -15.99
CA VAL A 124 26.87 3.81 -17.16
C VAL A 124 25.69 2.85 -17.00
N GLY A 125 25.56 2.20 -15.83
CA GLY A 125 24.44 1.29 -15.54
C GLY A 125 23.08 1.99 -15.61
N PHE A 126 22.98 3.20 -15.06
CA PHE A 126 21.75 4.01 -15.13
C PHE A 126 21.40 4.39 -16.58
N VAL A 127 22.37 4.84 -17.36
CA VAL A 127 22.17 5.20 -18.78
C VAL A 127 21.76 3.98 -19.60
N ILE A 128 22.41 2.83 -19.41
CA ILE A 128 22.04 1.59 -20.11
C ILE A 128 20.62 1.18 -19.75
N MET A 129 20.25 1.18 -18.46
CA MET A 129 18.89 0.83 -18.03
C MET A 129 17.84 1.80 -18.61
N MET A 130 18.11 3.11 -18.59
CA MET A 130 17.21 4.11 -19.20
C MET A 130 17.03 3.91 -20.71
N LEU A 131 18.10 3.57 -21.43
CA LEU A 131 18.01 3.25 -22.86
C LEU A 131 17.21 1.97 -23.11
N LEU A 132 17.36 0.96 -22.26
CA LEU A 132 16.58 -0.28 -22.35
C LEU A 132 15.10 -0.05 -22.04
N ASP A 133 14.77 0.74 -21.02
CA ASP A 133 13.39 1.08 -20.65
C ASP A 133 12.69 1.88 -21.76
N ILE A 134 13.36 2.88 -22.31
CA ILE A 134 12.84 3.67 -23.46
C ILE A 134 12.79 2.83 -24.75
N GLY A 135 13.71 1.90 -24.94
CA GLY A 135 13.85 1.12 -26.17
C GLY A 135 13.00 -0.15 -26.24
N LEU A 136 12.66 -0.75 -25.10
CA LEU A 136 11.83 -1.97 -24.99
C LEU A 136 10.40 -1.69 -24.50
N GLY A 137 10.17 -0.49 -23.96
CA GLY A 137 8.87 0.00 -23.45
C GLY A 137 7.91 0.49 -24.53
#